data_AF-A0AAD8MP58-F1
#
_entry.id   AF-A0AAD8MP58-F1
#
_cell.length_a   1.000
_cell.length_b   1.000
_cell.length_c   1.000
_cell.angle_alpha   90.00
_cell.angle_beta   90.00
_cell.angle_gamma   90.00
#
_symmetry.space_group_name_H-M   'P 1'
#
loop_
_entity.id
_entity.type
_entity.pdbx_description
1 polymer ?
#
loop_
_entity_poly.entity_id
_entity_poly.type
_entity_poly.pdbx_seq_one_letter_code
_entity_poly.pdbx_strand_id
1 'polypeptide(L)'
;MAGESDHVEVDLENNPFMFSGTKVADGDAKFVVTSVGMNTKWEDIVDSVSLETLFYKYIPTVYTISMAIIIPSFAYFSVKSYAENAKDEERKSILPRRNHKVNDIISGIVGIVTQVMMGEESVNSVGSVTTLHVDKTGTLSMNQMRVTKFWGGHQSMDKRSLTFVASSIIKLFRQGVGLNTAGTVYKPDSGSHLEFSGRPIKIAILFWADLELNGDVEELKNHFKVLHVKMFISEKRRSGILV
;
A
#
# COMPACT_ATOMS: atom_id res chain seq x y z
N MET A 1 13.28 3.56 -9.75
CA MET A 1 11.83 3.49 -9.51
C MET A 1 11.19 4.69 -10.16
N ALA A 2 10.52 4.49 -11.28
CA ALA A 2 9.57 5.49 -11.77
C ALA A 2 8.22 5.14 -11.12
N GLY A 3 7.46 6.11 -10.61
CA GLY A 3 6.09 5.87 -10.10
C GLY A 3 5.09 5.47 -11.19
N GLU A 4 5.59 4.92 -12.30
CA GLU A 4 4.85 4.49 -13.47
C GLU A 4 4.36 3.06 -13.26
N SER A 5 3.14 2.78 -13.71
CA SER A 5 2.54 1.45 -13.67
C SER A 5 3.03 0.52 -14.80
N ASP A 6 3.72 1.08 -15.78
CA ASP A 6 4.16 0.35 -16.96
C ASP A 6 5.44 -0.42 -16.67
N HIS A 7 5.52 -1.64 -17.20
CA HIS A 7 6.72 -2.45 -17.05
C HIS A 7 7.83 -1.90 -17.92
N VAL A 8 8.99 -1.65 -17.31
CA VAL A 8 10.20 -1.22 -17.99
C VAL A 8 11.02 -2.47 -18.33
N GLU A 9 11.36 -2.64 -19.60
CA GLU A 9 12.25 -3.71 -20.06
C GLU A 9 13.70 -3.38 -19.68
N VAL A 10 14.43 -4.41 -19.22
CA VAL A 10 15.85 -4.32 -18.89
C VAL A 10 16.61 -5.07 -19.98
N ASP A 11 17.49 -4.37 -20.68
CA ASP A 11 18.27 -4.90 -21.80
C ASP A 11 19.71 -4.40 -21.75
N LEU A 12 20.60 -4.94 -22.58
CA LEU A 12 22.02 -4.56 -22.56
C LEU A 12 22.31 -3.21 -23.25
N GLU A 13 21.41 -2.73 -24.12
CA GLU A 13 21.69 -1.59 -25.02
C GLU A 13 21.06 -0.28 -24.54
N ASN A 14 19.81 -0.32 -24.09
CA ASN A 14 19.00 0.84 -23.75
C ASN A 14 18.83 1.02 -22.23
N ASN A 15 18.70 -0.07 -21.47
CA ASN A 15 18.46 -0.02 -20.03
C ASN A 15 19.11 -1.19 -19.27
N PRO A 16 20.45 -1.16 -19.06
CA PRO A 16 21.20 -2.26 -18.45
C PRO A 16 21.20 -2.27 -16.92
N PHE A 17 20.49 -1.33 -16.28
CA PHE A 17 20.55 -1.15 -14.83
C PHE A 17 19.28 -1.66 -14.14
N MET A 18 19.47 -2.33 -13.01
CA MET A 18 18.41 -2.67 -12.07
C MET A 18 18.65 -1.96 -10.74
N PHE A 19 17.56 -1.62 -10.05
CA PHE A 19 17.61 -0.85 -8.81
C PHE A 19 17.09 -1.66 -7.62
N SER A 20 17.72 -1.49 -6.46
CA SER A 20 17.23 -2.04 -5.20
C SER A 20 15.80 -1.56 -4.91
N GLY A 21 14.97 -2.44 -4.35
CA GLY A 21 13.54 -2.21 -4.09
C GLY A 21 12.61 -2.47 -5.27
N THR A 22 13.12 -2.80 -6.47
CA THR A 22 12.29 -3.16 -7.63
C THR A 22 11.98 -4.67 -7.66
N LYS A 23 10.80 -5.04 -8.19
CA LYS A 23 10.37 -6.44 -8.36
C LYS A 23 10.36 -6.81 -9.84
N VAL A 24 10.89 -7.98 -10.17
CA VAL A 24 10.81 -8.54 -11.52
C VAL A 24 9.37 -8.94 -11.81
N ALA A 25 8.78 -8.37 -12.85
CA ALA A 25 7.42 -8.66 -13.28
C ALA A 25 7.33 -9.90 -14.18
N ASP A 26 8.33 -10.12 -15.03
CA ASP A 26 8.40 -11.26 -15.95
C ASP A 26 9.83 -11.46 -16.48
N GLY A 27 10.21 -12.72 -16.75
CA GLY A 27 11.51 -13.10 -17.33
C GLY A 27 12.58 -13.45 -16.29
N ASP A 28 13.74 -13.87 -16.81
CA ASP A 28 14.93 -14.21 -16.04
C ASP A 28 16.09 -13.32 -16.49
N ALA A 29 16.90 -12.86 -15.53
CA ALA A 29 18.07 -12.05 -15.81
C ALA A 29 19.26 -12.51 -14.96
N LYS A 30 20.46 -12.41 -15.54
CA LYS A 30 21.73 -12.48 -14.80
C LYS A 30 22.33 -11.09 -14.77
N PHE A 31 22.83 -10.69 -13.61
CA PHE A 31 23.33 -9.35 -13.39
C PHE A 31 24.47 -9.37 -12.38
N VAL A 32 25.24 -8.29 -12.37
CA VAL A 32 26.31 -8.06 -11.40
C VAL A 32 25.82 -7.06 -10.38
N VAL A 33 26.00 -7.37 -9.09
CA VAL A 33 25.67 -6.44 -8.01
C VAL A 33 26.74 -5.35 -7.95
N THR A 34 26.34 -4.10 -8.20
CA THR A 34 27.25 -2.94 -8.20
C THR A 34 27.30 -2.22 -6.85
N SER A 35 26.27 -2.35 -6.02
CA SER A 35 26.14 -1.69 -4.71
C SER A 35 25.21 -2.45 -3.79
N VAL A 36 25.47 -2.44 -2.47
CA VAL A 36 24.62 -3.03 -1.42
C VAL A 36 24.45 -2.07 -0.24
N GLY A 37 23.34 -2.21 0.50
CA GLY A 37 23.05 -1.44 1.71
C GLY A 37 23.00 0.08 1.45
N MET A 38 23.75 0.82 2.28
CA MET A 38 23.78 2.29 2.30
C MET A 38 24.31 2.97 1.06
N ASN A 39 24.92 2.19 0.16
CA ASN A 39 25.41 2.71 -1.11
C ASN A 39 24.40 2.52 -2.26
N THR A 40 23.15 2.15 -1.96
CA THR A 40 22.12 1.96 -2.98
C THR A 40 21.25 3.21 -3.14
N LYS A 41 20.82 3.50 -4.37
CA LYS A 41 19.87 4.61 -4.65
C LYS A 41 18.56 4.54 -3.85
N TRP A 42 18.20 3.36 -3.35
CA TRP A 42 17.03 3.20 -2.50
C TRP A 42 17.21 3.90 -1.16
N GLU A 43 18.42 3.87 -0.61
CA GLU A 43 18.70 4.53 0.67
C GLU A 43 18.73 6.05 0.54
N ASP A 44 19.31 6.60 -0.53
CA ASP A 44 19.24 8.05 -0.80
C ASP A 44 17.78 8.58 -0.76
N ILE A 45 16.83 7.76 -1.24
CA ILE A 45 15.40 8.07 -1.21
C ILE A 45 14.87 7.95 0.23
N VAL A 46 15.16 6.85 0.94
CA VAL A 46 14.69 6.62 2.32
C VAL A 46 15.22 7.68 3.29
N ASP A 47 16.46 8.10 3.14
CA ASP A 47 17.07 9.16 3.93
C ASP A 47 16.38 10.51 3.69
N SER A 48 16.01 10.81 2.45
CA SER A 48 15.29 12.04 2.11
C SER A 48 13.84 12.07 2.62
N VAL A 49 13.22 10.91 2.84
CA VAL A 49 11.80 10.76 3.21
C VAL A 49 11.59 10.59 4.72
N SER A 50 12.64 10.30 5.48
CA SER A 50 12.58 10.07 6.93
C SER A 50 12.27 11.36 7.72
N LEU A 51 10.99 11.74 7.76
CA LEU A 51 10.43 12.72 8.71
C LEU A 51 10.75 12.34 10.17
N GLU A 52 11.00 11.07 10.45
CA GLU A 52 11.43 10.56 11.76
C GLU A 52 12.74 11.19 12.27
N THR A 53 13.64 11.63 11.37
CA THR A 53 14.89 12.32 11.76
C THR A 53 14.62 13.70 12.39
N LEU A 54 13.56 14.39 11.96
CA LEU A 54 13.15 15.65 12.56
C LEU A 54 12.48 15.42 13.92
N PHE A 55 11.60 14.42 14.04
CA PHE A 55 10.98 14.10 15.33
C PHE A 55 12.01 13.71 16.40
N TYR A 56 12.97 12.84 16.10
CA TYR A 56 14.05 12.50 17.04
C TYR A 56 14.95 13.69 17.40
N LYS A 57 15.07 14.69 16.53
CA LYS A 57 15.83 15.91 16.79
C LYS A 57 15.12 16.88 17.74
N TYR A 58 13.80 16.98 17.68
CA TYR A 58 13.02 17.93 18.48
C TYR A 58 12.49 17.36 19.80
N ILE A 59 12.31 16.03 19.92
CA ILE A 59 11.89 15.37 21.17
C ILE A 59 12.78 15.75 22.37
N PRO A 60 14.13 15.74 22.29
CA PRO A 60 14.99 16.11 23.42
C PRO A 60 14.81 17.58 23.83
N THR A 61 14.58 18.46 22.85
CA THR A 61 14.42 19.90 23.09
C THR A 61 13.09 20.19 23.79
N VAL A 62 12.00 19.60 23.32
CA VAL A 62 10.66 19.73 23.94
C VAL A 62 10.66 19.11 25.33
N TYR A 63 11.30 17.96 25.52
CA TYR A 63 11.44 17.31 26.83
C TYR A 63 12.25 18.16 27.82
N THR A 64 13.31 18.84 27.36
CA THR A 64 14.11 19.72 28.22
C THR A 64 13.31 20.93 28.68
N ILE A 65 12.55 21.56 27.77
CA ILE A 65 11.71 22.72 28.10
C ILE A 65 10.57 22.31 29.06
N SER A 66 9.94 21.16 28.85
CA SER A 66 8.87 20.68 29.72
C SER A 66 9.37 20.38 31.15
N MET A 67 10.54 19.75 31.29
CA MET A 67 11.15 19.50 32.60
C MET A 67 11.51 20.80 33.34
N ALA A 68 11.97 21.82 32.62
CA ALA A 68 12.27 23.14 33.19
C ALA A 68 11.03 23.86 33.74
N ILE A 69 9.82 23.53 33.28
CA ILE A 69 8.57 24.14 33.75
C ILE A 69 7.92 23.30 34.85
N ILE A 70 7.92 21.97 34.71
CA ILE A 70 7.23 21.05 35.63
C ILE A 70 7.96 20.98 36.97
N ILE A 71 9.29 20.84 36.98
CA ILE A 71 10.07 20.66 38.21
C ILE A 71 9.94 21.86 39.16
N PRO A 72 10.08 23.13 38.70
CA PRO A 72 9.90 24.29 39.59
C PRO A 72 8.46 24.45 40.06
N SER A 73 7.48 24.16 39.20
CA SER A 73 6.06 24.23 39.57
C SER A 73 5.72 23.21 40.65
N PHE A 74 6.23 21.99 40.55
CA PHE A 74 6.07 20.95 41.56
C PHE A 74 6.81 21.29 42.87
N ALA A 75 8.03 21.82 42.78
CA ALA A 75 8.78 22.27 43.95
C ALA A 75 8.05 23.41 44.68
N TYR A 76 7.54 24.40 43.95
CA TYR A 76 6.73 25.48 44.49
C TYR A 76 5.47 24.95 45.19
N PHE A 77 4.75 24.03 44.55
CA PHE A 77 3.53 23.45 45.13
C PHE A 77 3.83 22.60 46.37
N SER A 78 4.95 21.88 46.36
CA SER A 78 5.42 21.07 47.50
C SER A 78 5.76 21.97 48.70
N VAL A 79 6.53 23.04 48.47
CA VAL A 79 6.86 24.03 49.52
C VAL A 79 5.60 24.69 50.05
N LYS A 80 4.69 25.11 49.16
CA LYS A 80 3.41 25.70 49.55
C LYS A 80 2.56 24.74 50.38
N SER A 81 2.45 23.48 49.98
CA SER A 81 1.68 22.47 50.71
C SER A 81 2.28 22.19 52.09
N TYR A 82 3.61 22.14 52.21
CA TYR A 82 4.27 22.01 53.51
C TYR A 82 4.06 23.24 54.41
N ALA A 83 4.17 24.45 53.85
CA ALA A 83 3.95 25.69 54.60
C ALA A 83 2.48 25.87 55.04
N GLU A 84 1.52 25.45 54.22
CA GLU A 84 0.10 25.42 54.57
C GLU A 84 -0.19 24.35 55.62
N ASN A 85 0.38 23.14 55.50
CA ASN A 85 0.24 22.09 56.51
C ASN A 85 0.87 22.47 57.87
N ALA A 86 1.96 23.24 57.89
CA ALA A 86 2.57 23.75 59.11
C ALA A 86 1.67 24.78 59.81
N LYS A 87 0.83 25.52 59.06
CA LYS A 87 -0.19 26.42 59.62
C LYS A 87 -1.47 25.68 60.00
N ASP A 88 -1.79 24.58 59.33
CA ASP A 88 -2.94 23.72 59.65
C ASP A 88 -2.70 22.79 60.85
N GLU A 89 -1.47 22.70 61.39
CA GLU A 89 -1.23 21.94 62.62
C GLU A 89 -1.87 22.58 63.86
N GLU A 90 -2.12 23.90 63.83
CA GLU A 90 -3.02 24.59 64.79
C GLU A 90 -4.51 24.37 64.48
N ARG A 91 -4.87 23.92 63.27
CA ARG A 91 -6.25 23.80 62.78
C ARG A 91 -6.76 22.35 62.68
N LYS A 92 -5.89 21.37 62.93
CA LYS A 92 -6.11 19.91 62.82
C LYS A 92 -7.14 19.29 63.77
N SER A 93 -7.80 20.05 64.64
CA SER A 93 -8.89 19.50 65.47
C SER A 93 -10.22 19.38 64.74
N ILE A 94 -10.40 19.97 63.54
CA ILE A 94 -11.71 20.01 62.87
C ILE A 94 -11.53 19.92 61.35
N LEU A 95 -11.56 18.70 60.78
CA LEU A 95 -12.09 18.30 59.44
C LEU A 95 -11.25 17.20 58.76
N PRO A 96 -11.90 16.18 58.14
CA PRO A 96 -11.19 15.08 57.49
C PRO A 96 -10.66 15.45 56.10
N ARG A 97 -9.48 14.93 55.78
CA ARG A 97 -8.66 15.17 54.58
C ARG A 97 -9.29 14.60 53.31
N ARG A 98 -9.49 15.45 52.30
CA ARG A 98 -10.22 15.13 51.05
C ARG A 98 -9.26 14.61 49.95
N ASN A 99 -9.12 13.28 49.85
CA ASN A 99 -8.18 12.60 48.94
C ASN A 99 -8.64 12.48 47.46
N HIS A 100 -9.87 12.86 47.12
CA HIS A 100 -10.38 12.70 45.75
C HIS A 100 -9.82 13.70 44.73
N LYS A 101 -9.37 14.88 45.17
CA LYS A 101 -8.95 15.96 44.26
C LYS A 101 -7.60 15.73 43.58
N VAL A 102 -6.71 14.94 44.18
CA VAL A 102 -5.33 14.76 43.69
C VAL A 102 -5.29 13.73 42.56
N ASN A 103 -6.06 12.64 42.66
CA ASN A 103 -6.15 11.64 41.60
C ASN A 103 -6.77 12.20 40.30
N ASP A 104 -7.73 13.13 40.43
CA ASP A 104 -8.34 13.78 39.27
C ASP A 104 -7.33 14.67 38.53
N ILE A 105 -6.47 15.38 39.28
CA ILE A 105 -5.40 16.22 38.72
C ILE A 105 -4.31 15.35 38.05
N ILE A 106 -3.89 14.26 38.70
CA ILE A 106 -2.90 13.34 38.15
C ILE A 106 -3.43 12.68 36.87
N SER A 107 -4.70 12.26 36.86
CA SER A 107 -5.33 11.67 35.68
C SER A 107 -5.42 12.67 34.53
N GLY A 108 -5.73 13.95 34.83
CA GLY A 108 -5.73 15.02 33.83
C GLY A 108 -4.36 15.27 33.21
N ILE A 109 -3.29 15.29 34.02
CA ILE A 109 -1.92 15.47 33.52
C ILE A 109 -1.46 14.26 32.71
N VAL A 110 -1.74 13.04 33.19
CA VAL A 110 -1.43 11.81 32.46
C VAL A 110 -2.12 11.82 31.10
N GLY A 111 -3.40 12.22 31.03
CA GLY A 111 -4.17 12.33 29.79
C GLY A 111 -3.59 13.32 28.77
N ILE A 112 -3.11 14.48 29.25
CA ILE A 112 -2.46 15.48 28.39
C ILE A 112 -1.12 14.93 27.86
N VAL A 113 -0.34 14.29 28.73
CA VAL A 113 0.95 13.71 28.34
C VAL A 113 0.76 12.53 27.38
N THR A 114 -0.25 11.66 27.57
CA THR A 114 -0.55 10.60 26.61
C THR A 114 -1.08 11.17 25.29
N GLN A 115 -1.87 12.24 25.27
CA GLN A 115 -2.29 12.88 24.02
C GLN A 115 -1.11 13.49 23.23
N VAL A 116 -0.17 14.14 23.93
CA VAL A 116 1.02 14.71 23.31
C VAL A 116 2.01 13.62 22.85
N MET A 117 2.17 12.53 23.62
CA MET A 117 3.06 11.42 23.25
C MET A 117 2.48 10.48 22.20
N MET A 118 1.16 10.27 22.15
CA MET A 118 0.52 9.38 21.19
C MET A 118 0.25 10.03 19.82
N GLY A 119 0.75 11.25 19.59
CA GLY A 119 0.89 11.78 18.22
C GLY A 119 -0.43 11.86 17.45
N GLU A 120 -1.49 12.35 18.08
CA GLU A 120 -2.78 12.58 17.40
C GLU A 120 -2.78 13.86 16.54
N GLU A 121 -1.64 14.26 15.97
CA GLU A 121 -1.60 15.39 15.01
C GLU A 121 -2.27 15.04 13.67
N SER A 122 -2.61 13.76 13.43
CA SER A 122 -3.21 13.33 12.16
C SER A 122 -4.68 13.74 12.01
N VAL A 123 -5.48 13.75 13.09
CA VAL A 123 -6.95 13.92 12.99
C VAL A 123 -7.35 15.39 12.76
N ASN A 124 -6.67 16.35 13.40
CA ASN A 124 -6.93 17.78 13.18
C ASN A 124 -6.27 18.34 11.91
N SER A 125 -5.25 17.66 11.39
CA SER A 125 -4.53 18.09 10.19
C SER A 125 -5.41 18.00 8.93
N VAL A 126 -6.18 16.92 8.75
CA VAL A 126 -7.00 16.68 7.54
C VAL A 126 -8.02 17.79 7.27
N GLY A 127 -8.59 18.39 8.33
CA GLY A 127 -9.58 19.47 8.21
C GLY A 127 -9.03 20.82 7.73
N SER A 128 -7.71 20.99 7.71
CA SER A 128 -7.02 22.23 7.34
C SER A 128 -6.25 22.14 6.02
N VAL A 129 -6.21 20.95 5.40
CA VAL A 129 -5.48 20.72 4.14
C VAL A 129 -6.18 21.42 2.99
N THR A 130 -5.50 22.38 2.36
CA THR A 130 -5.99 23.09 1.16
C THR A 130 -5.44 22.48 -0.14
N THR A 131 -4.38 21.66 -0.06
CA THR A 131 -3.73 21.05 -1.22
C THR A 131 -3.34 19.61 -0.92
N LEU A 132 -3.85 18.68 -1.73
CA LEU A 132 -3.61 17.25 -1.63
C LEU A 132 -2.69 16.82 -2.78
N HIS A 133 -1.48 16.37 -2.46
CA HIS A 133 -0.62 15.70 -3.44
C HIS A 133 -0.84 14.19 -3.33
N VAL A 134 -1.34 13.58 -4.40
CA VAL A 134 -1.65 12.15 -4.44
C VAL A 134 -0.92 11.50 -5.59
N ASP A 135 -0.29 10.36 -5.30
CA ASP A 135 0.27 9.52 -6.34
C ASP A 135 -0.82 8.82 -7.15
N LYS A 136 -0.63 8.79 -8.47
CA LYS A 136 -1.59 8.13 -9.35
C LYS A 136 -1.56 6.61 -9.15
N THR A 137 -0.36 6.04 -9.12
CA THR A 137 -0.14 4.59 -9.14
C THR A 137 -0.11 4.05 -7.72
N GLY A 138 -1.00 3.12 -7.37
CA GLY A 138 -1.06 2.52 -6.03
C GLY A 138 -1.91 3.30 -5.03
N THR A 139 -2.25 4.57 -5.28
CA THR A 139 -3.19 5.35 -4.45
C THR A 139 -4.49 5.66 -5.18
N LEU A 140 -4.46 6.40 -6.30
CA LEU A 140 -5.68 6.64 -7.11
C LEU A 140 -6.06 5.44 -7.99
N SER A 141 -5.11 4.56 -8.26
CA SER A 141 -5.31 3.36 -9.09
C SER A 141 -4.75 2.12 -8.40
N MET A 142 -5.39 0.97 -8.61
CA MET A 142 -4.99 -0.31 -8.01
C MET A 142 -3.63 -0.85 -8.48
N ASN A 143 -2.87 -0.09 -9.29
CA ASN A 143 -1.61 -0.53 -9.93
C ASN A 143 -1.74 -1.94 -10.57
N GLN A 144 -2.88 -2.21 -11.18
CA GLN A 144 -3.22 -3.45 -11.83
C GLN A 144 -3.71 -3.15 -13.24
N MET A 145 -3.15 -3.82 -14.24
CA MET A 145 -3.63 -3.72 -15.60
C MET A 145 -5.05 -4.29 -15.70
N ARG A 146 -5.93 -3.58 -16.42
CA ARG A 146 -7.31 -4.01 -16.68
C ARG A 146 -7.67 -3.74 -18.13
N VAL A 147 -8.49 -4.61 -18.70
CA VAL A 147 -9.09 -4.37 -20.03
C VAL A 147 -10.18 -3.32 -19.87
N THR A 148 -10.01 -2.17 -20.52
CA THR A 148 -10.94 -1.03 -20.44
C THR A 148 -11.98 -1.03 -21.55
N LYS A 149 -11.61 -1.53 -22.74
CA LYS A 149 -12.47 -1.58 -23.91
C LYS A 149 -12.22 -2.88 -24.69
N PHE A 150 -13.30 -3.50 -25.15
CA PHE A 150 -13.28 -4.62 -26.07
C PHE A 150 -13.99 -4.20 -27.36
N TRP A 151 -13.45 -4.56 -28.52
CA TRP A 151 -14.00 -4.20 -29.82
C TRP A 151 -14.38 -5.45 -30.60
N GLY A 152 -15.65 -5.52 -31.02
CA GLY A 152 -16.15 -6.55 -31.92
C GLY A 152 -16.48 -5.92 -33.27
N GLY A 153 -15.68 -6.22 -34.29
CA GLY A 153 -15.78 -5.51 -35.58
C GLY A 153 -15.45 -4.02 -35.41
N HIS A 154 -16.37 -3.13 -35.83
CA HIS A 154 -16.17 -1.68 -35.79
C HIS A 154 -16.80 -1.00 -34.57
N GLN A 155 -17.28 -1.75 -33.57
CA GLN A 155 -17.96 -1.18 -32.40
C GLN A 155 -17.32 -1.67 -31.09
N SER A 156 -17.24 -0.76 -30.11
CA SER A 156 -16.85 -1.14 -28.75
C SER A 156 -18.00 -1.87 -28.09
N MET A 157 -17.72 -3.06 -27.57
CA MET A 157 -18.68 -3.93 -26.94
C MET A 157 -18.68 -3.71 -25.43
N ASP A 158 -19.86 -3.49 -24.86
CA ASP A 158 -20.10 -3.57 -23.42
C ASP A 158 -20.70 -4.94 -23.05
N LYS A 159 -20.92 -5.17 -21.74
CA LYS A 159 -21.50 -6.43 -21.23
C LYS A 159 -22.87 -6.75 -21.85
N ARG A 160 -23.67 -5.73 -22.18
CA ARG A 160 -24.98 -5.91 -22.82
C ARG A 160 -24.83 -6.29 -24.29
N SER A 161 -23.88 -5.69 -24.99
CA SER A 161 -23.59 -5.95 -26.41
C SER A 161 -23.12 -7.37 -26.66
N LEU A 162 -22.39 -7.97 -25.70
CA LEU A 162 -21.97 -9.38 -25.75
C LEU A 162 -23.14 -10.37 -25.82
N THR A 163 -24.36 -10.00 -25.38
CA THR A 163 -25.54 -10.87 -25.50
C THR A 163 -26.04 -11.04 -26.94
N PHE A 164 -25.70 -10.11 -27.84
CA PHE A 164 -26.06 -10.18 -29.26
C PHE A 164 -25.04 -10.96 -30.10
N VAL A 165 -23.88 -11.29 -29.51
CA VAL A 165 -22.84 -12.07 -30.19
C VAL A 165 -23.19 -13.54 -30.12
N ALA A 166 -23.07 -14.25 -31.25
CA ALA A 166 -23.34 -15.68 -31.32
C ALA A 166 -22.49 -16.45 -30.30
N SER A 167 -23.11 -17.40 -29.59
CA SER A 167 -22.45 -18.20 -28.55
C SER A 167 -21.20 -18.93 -29.04
N SER A 168 -21.17 -19.35 -30.32
CA SER A 168 -19.99 -19.95 -30.96
C SER A 168 -18.78 -19.01 -31.01
N ILE A 169 -18.99 -17.73 -31.29
CA ILE A 169 -17.94 -16.71 -31.35
C ILE A 169 -17.40 -16.43 -29.94
N ILE A 170 -18.29 -16.32 -28.94
CA ILE A 170 -17.89 -16.15 -27.54
C ILE A 170 -17.04 -17.36 -27.09
N LYS A 171 -17.44 -18.59 -27.44
CA LYS A 171 -16.64 -19.80 -27.16
C LYS A 171 -15.25 -19.74 -27.80
N LEU A 172 -15.13 -19.28 -29.05
CA LEU A 172 -13.83 -19.11 -29.71
C LEU A 172 -12.95 -18.06 -29.02
N PHE A 173 -13.52 -16.93 -28.59
CA PHE A 173 -12.77 -15.93 -27.83
C PHE A 173 -12.29 -16.49 -26.49
N ARG A 174 -13.15 -17.22 -25.78
CA ARG A 174 -12.79 -17.89 -24.51
C ARG A 174 -11.66 -18.90 -24.72
N GLN A 175 -11.73 -19.72 -25.76
CA GLN A 175 -10.66 -20.66 -26.11
C GLN A 175 -9.35 -19.93 -26.43
N GLY A 176 -9.42 -18.89 -27.28
CA GLY A 176 -8.26 -18.10 -27.66
C GLY A 176 -7.58 -17.44 -26.47
N VAL A 177 -8.35 -16.85 -25.55
CA VAL A 177 -7.81 -16.25 -24.32
C VAL A 177 -7.31 -17.35 -23.38
N GLY A 178 -8.16 -18.30 -23.01
CA GLY A 178 -7.84 -19.28 -21.97
C GLY A 178 -6.64 -20.17 -22.29
N LEU A 179 -6.47 -20.53 -23.56
CA LEU A 179 -5.41 -21.44 -23.99
C LEU A 179 -4.10 -20.68 -24.33
N ASN A 180 -4.16 -19.44 -24.83
CA ASN A 180 -2.95 -18.63 -25.15
C ASN A 180 -2.33 -18.01 -23.88
N THR A 181 -3.09 -17.95 -22.79
CA THR A 181 -2.64 -17.37 -21.54
C THR A 181 -2.09 -18.45 -20.61
N ALA A 182 -0.77 -18.46 -20.42
CA ALA A 182 -0.09 -19.35 -19.48
C ALA A 182 -0.40 -19.05 -18.00
N GLY A 183 -1.30 -18.09 -17.72
CA GLY A 183 -1.66 -17.75 -16.35
C GLY A 183 -2.52 -18.83 -15.71
N THR A 184 -2.17 -19.21 -14.49
CA THR A 184 -3.00 -20.06 -13.65
C THR A 184 -4.03 -19.19 -12.95
N VAL A 185 -5.27 -19.67 -12.94
CA VAL A 185 -6.37 -19.07 -12.19
C VAL A 185 -6.43 -19.85 -10.89
N TYR A 186 -6.23 -19.19 -9.75
CA TYR A 186 -6.46 -19.79 -8.45
C TYR A 186 -7.79 -19.25 -7.91
N LYS A 187 -8.76 -20.14 -7.75
CA LYS A 187 -10.05 -19.88 -7.10
C LYS A 187 -9.93 -20.32 -5.64
N PRO A 188 -9.80 -19.41 -4.66
CA PRO A 188 -9.86 -19.80 -3.25
C PRO A 188 -11.28 -20.26 -2.87
N ASP A 189 -11.39 -21.29 -2.02
CA ASP A 189 -12.64 -21.91 -1.57
C ASP A 189 -13.61 -20.94 -0.84
N SER A 190 -13.16 -19.74 -0.51
CA SER A 190 -13.86 -18.75 0.33
C SER A 190 -14.60 -17.65 -0.46
N GLY A 191 -14.69 -17.74 -1.79
CA GLY A 191 -15.43 -16.77 -2.61
C GLY A 191 -14.78 -15.38 -2.69
N SER A 192 -13.52 -15.26 -2.27
CA SER A 192 -12.72 -14.05 -2.42
C SER A 192 -12.04 -13.99 -3.79
N HIS A 193 -11.51 -12.80 -4.10
CA HIS A 193 -10.95 -12.37 -5.38
C HIS A 193 -10.08 -13.44 -6.05
N LEU A 194 -10.38 -13.78 -7.32
CA LEU A 194 -9.57 -14.68 -8.14
C LEU A 194 -8.11 -14.23 -8.19
N GLU A 195 -7.18 -15.12 -7.84
CA GLU A 195 -5.75 -14.87 -7.93
C GLU A 195 -5.22 -15.39 -9.27
N PHE A 196 -4.72 -14.48 -10.10
CA PHE A 196 -4.16 -14.82 -11.41
C PHE A 196 -2.65 -14.63 -11.38
N SER A 197 -1.91 -15.63 -11.84
CA SER A 197 -0.44 -15.58 -11.97
C SER A 197 -0.02 -15.36 -13.43
N GLY A 198 1.07 -14.63 -13.67
CA GLY A 198 1.65 -14.40 -15.00
C GLY A 198 1.92 -12.94 -15.34
N ARG A 199 2.21 -12.65 -16.63
CA ARG A 199 2.43 -11.28 -17.12
C ARG A 199 1.21 -10.40 -16.85
N PRO A 200 1.35 -9.14 -16.38
CA PRO A 200 0.17 -8.32 -16.03
C PRO A 200 -0.82 -8.06 -17.17
N ILE A 201 -0.33 -7.92 -18.41
CA ILE A 201 -1.22 -7.86 -19.60
C ILE A 201 -2.02 -9.16 -19.77
N LYS A 202 -1.35 -10.31 -19.61
CA LYS A 202 -1.96 -11.63 -19.75
C LYS A 202 -2.99 -11.86 -18.64
N ILE A 203 -2.66 -11.50 -17.40
CA ILE A 203 -3.59 -11.54 -16.26
C ILE A 203 -4.81 -10.67 -16.54
N ALA A 204 -4.64 -9.43 -17.01
CA ALA A 204 -5.75 -8.51 -17.27
C ALA A 204 -6.75 -9.07 -18.29
N ILE A 205 -6.25 -9.67 -19.37
CA ILE A 205 -7.09 -10.27 -20.42
C ILE A 205 -7.81 -11.52 -19.90
N LEU A 206 -7.13 -12.35 -19.11
CA LEU A 206 -7.69 -13.56 -18.52
C LEU A 206 -8.77 -13.25 -17.48
N PHE A 207 -8.52 -12.28 -16.61
CA PHE A 207 -9.47 -11.74 -15.63
C PHE A 207 -10.72 -11.17 -16.31
N TRP A 208 -10.53 -10.38 -17.37
CA TRP A 208 -11.64 -9.84 -18.15
C TRP A 208 -12.47 -10.94 -18.82
N ALA A 209 -11.82 -11.94 -19.41
CA ALA A 209 -12.52 -13.04 -20.08
C ALA A 209 -13.35 -13.88 -19.09
N ASP A 210 -12.82 -14.17 -17.90
CA ASP A 210 -13.54 -14.92 -16.86
C ASP A 210 -14.79 -14.17 -16.37
N LEU A 211 -14.64 -12.87 -16.05
CA LEU A 211 -15.72 -12.04 -15.51
C LEU A 211 -16.79 -11.60 -16.53
N GLU A 212 -16.37 -11.21 -17.74
CA GLU A 212 -17.28 -10.62 -18.73
C GLU A 212 -17.81 -11.64 -19.72
N LEU A 213 -17.02 -12.67 -20.04
CA LEU A 213 -17.48 -13.73 -20.93
C LEU A 213 -18.15 -14.88 -20.17
N ASN A 214 -18.19 -14.90 -18.83
CA ASN A 214 -18.88 -15.91 -17.99
C ASN A 214 -18.51 -17.36 -18.39
N GLY A 215 -17.25 -17.72 -18.23
CA GLY A 215 -16.77 -19.05 -18.59
C GLY A 215 -15.65 -19.52 -17.69
N ASP A 216 -15.69 -20.78 -17.30
CA ASP A 216 -14.62 -21.41 -16.53
C ASP A 216 -13.42 -21.68 -17.43
N VAL A 217 -12.41 -20.81 -17.35
CA VAL A 217 -11.20 -20.93 -18.16
C VAL A 217 -10.41 -22.20 -17.84
N GLU A 218 -10.57 -22.75 -16.64
CA GLU A 218 -9.89 -23.95 -16.19
C GLU A 218 -10.49 -25.21 -16.82
N GLU A 219 -11.82 -25.26 -16.96
CA GLU A 219 -12.52 -26.32 -17.69
C GLU A 219 -12.06 -26.40 -19.15
N LEU A 220 -11.83 -25.25 -19.81
CA LEU A 220 -11.34 -25.22 -21.19
C LEU A 220 -9.94 -25.81 -21.34
N LYS A 221 -9.05 -25.58 -20.38
CA LYS A 221 -7.69 -26.16 -20.41
C LYS A 221 -7.69 -27.68 -20.31
N ASN A 222 -8.70 -28.27 -19.64
CA ASN A 222 -8.84 -29.71 -19.53
C ASN A 222 -9.37 -30.38 -20.80
N HIS A 223 -10.12 -29.64 -21.63
CA HIS A 223 -10.72 -30.17 -22.87
C HIS A 223 -9.80 -30.13 -24.09
N PHE A 224 -8.74 -29.32 -24.07
CA PHE A 224 -7.83 -29.15 -25.20
C PHE A 224 -6.40 -29.53 -24.83
N LYS A 225 -5.78 -30.38 -25.65
CA LYS A 225 -4.37 -30.71 -25.50
C LYS A 225 -3.53 -29.76 -26.35
N VAL A 226 -2.77 -28.90 -25.70
CA VAL A 226 -1.83 -28.02 -26.41
C VAL A 226 -0.71 -28.84 -27.04
N LEU A 227 -0.66 -28.84 -28.38
CA LEU A 227 0.35 -29.54 -29.18
C LEU A 227 1.63 -28.72 -29.31
N HIS A 228 1.49 -27.40 -29.49
CA HIS A 228 2.62 -26.51 -29.67
C HIS A 228 2.32 -25.09 -29.17
N VAL A 229 3.24 -24.51 -28.41
CA VAL A 229 3.14 -23.12 -27.95
C VAL A 229 4.18 -22.27 -28.67
N LYS A 230 3.73 -21.24 -29.35
CA LYS A 230 4.58 -20.16 -29.85
C LYS A 230 4.51 -18.98 -28.89
N MET A 231 5.56 -18.85 -28.08
CA MET A 231 5.68 -17.74 -27.15
C MET A 231 5.72 -16.39 -27.88
N PHE A 232 5.33 -15.33 -27.15
CA PHE A 232 5.38 -13.97 -27.68
C PHE A 232 6.84 -13.57 -27.92
N ILE A 233 7.14 -13.16 -29.15
CA ILE A 233 8.44 -12.61 -29.54
C ILE A 233 8.20 -11.15 -29.94
N SER A 234 8.97 -10.22 -29.37
CA SER A 234 8.81 -8.77 -29.57
C SER A 234 8.84 -8.38 -31.05
N GLU A 235 9.81 -8.90 -31.82
CA GLU A 235 9.95 -8.66 -33.26
C GLU A 235 8.71 -9.06 -34.06
N LYS A 236 8.07 -10.18 -33.69
CA LYS A 236 6.92 -10.74 -34.43
C LYS A 236 5.59 -10.24 -33.90
N ARG A 237 5.58 -9.58 -32.73
CA ARG A 237 4.43 -9.02 -32.02
C ARG A 237 3.22 -9.96 -31.94
N ARG A 238 3.46 -11.27 -31.90
CA ARG A 238 2.41 -12.29 -31.86
C ARG A 238 2.83 -13.47 -31.00
N SER A 239 1.88 -14.01 -30.26
CA SER A 239 1.93 -15.36 -29.69
C SER A 239 0.85 -16.21 -30.33
N GLY A 240 0.98 -17.51 -30.21
CA GLY A 240 -0.03 -18.43 -30.71
C GLY A 240 0.14 -19.81 -30.12
N ILE A 241 -0.91 -20.60 -30.23
CA ILE A 241 -0.95 -21.97 -29.76
C ILE A 241 -1.54 -22.84 -30.85
N LEU A 242 -1.14 -24.09 -30.85
CA LEU A 242 -1.77 -25.16 -31.61
C LEU A 242 -2.34 -26.14 -30.58
N VAL A 243 -3.64 -26.37 -30.67
CA VAL A 243 -4.41 -27.33 -29.86
C VAL A 243 -5.03 -28.37 -30.78
#